data_AF-A0A812RLK3-F1
#
_entry.id   AF-A0A812RLK3-F1
#
_cell.length_a   1.000
_cell.length_b   1.000
_cell.length_c   1.000
_cell.angle_alpha   90.00
_cell.angle_beta   90.00
_cell.angle_gamma   90.00
#
_symmetry.space_group_name_H-M   'P 1'
#
loop_
_entity.id
_entity.type
_entity.pdbx_description
1 polymer ?
#
loop_
_entity_poly.entity_id
_entity_poly.type
_entity_poly.pdbx_seq_one_letter_code
_entity_poly.pdbx_strand_id
1 'polypeptide(L)'
;MAGHARLAGALCLVGWASGLGDLGTRRPAELEDVFRNAASPLVGDWLSSGSFAMLADQQLPCLKVLVVLDWVAQKLHESFSHTRENFNLWKDILVAKGFQGQTSHEWFRSSNYYSLLHPIMDMNRICTHFMEFIHAVVMVHGERCLYPELRDAIGASMLWLVKVSQEAHKIQLAGIYHSRYALYEVSTDVLRHMLPPVEVLHYAAKFADAFSEVRIILDQLADKRDGTRGVSLPAAGPSRTEDDGGAFSDMTFIVRNLTSSWHLDHALLASLVRLWPSEGPVEAGQCHTTIADFGAGGGHYCNFLNKTGEYCCHAFDGSPRAAYYTSGLVQTQRLDEPFDLGRHFDWVICLEVMEHIPASHEAIALANLRRHATRGMVLSWSQHGGANHVNARDWTSSQKVVEAWVCD
;
A
#
# COMPACT_ATOMS: atom_id res chain seq x y z
N MET A 1 17.32 -55.04 -21.46
CA MET A 1 16.52 -55.50 -20.30
C MET A 1 17.39 -55.34 -19.07
N ALA A 2 17.11 -54.32 -18.23
CA ALA A 2 16.61 -54.48 -16.85
C ALA A 2 17.63 -55.17 -15.91
N GLY A 3 17.99 -54.69 -14.72
CA GLY A 3 17.54 -53.58 -13.88
C GLY A 3 18.60 -53.34 -12.79
N HIS A 4 18.71 -52.11 -12.30
CA HIS A 4 18.22 -51.66 -10.99
C HIS A 4 19.13 -51.95 -9.78
N ALA A 5 19.56 -50.84 -9.21
CA ALA A 5 20.27 -50.62 -7.96
C ALA A 5 19.62 -51.26 -6.72
N ARG A 6 20.45 -51.56 -5.72
CA ARG A 6 20.09 -51.41 -4.30
C ARG A 6 21.27 -50.85 -3.51
N LEU A 7 21.11 -49.60 -3.08
CA LEU A 7 21.89 -48.96 -2.02
C LEU A 7 21.57 -49.64 -0.68
N ALA A 8 22.62 -50.10 0.01
CA ALA A 8 22.55 -50.52 1.40
C ALA A 8 22.51 -49.29 2.31
N GLY A 9 21.52 -49.28 3.20
CA GLY A 9 21.25 -48.20 4.12
C GLY A 9 22.27 -48.09 5.26
N ALA A 10 22.61 -46.86 5.58
CA ALA A 10 23.09 -46.44 6.89
C ALA A 10 22.46 -45.07 7.17
N LEU A 11 21.20 -45.07 7.59
CA LEU A 11 20.57 -43.89 8.17
C LEU A 11 21.10 -43.75 9.59
N CYS A 12 21.91 -42.71 9.80
CA CYS A 12 22.30 -42.23 11.11
C CYS A 12 21.05 -41.69 11.82
N LEU A 13 20.58 -42.42 12.83
CA LEU A 13 19.59 -41.96 13.79
C LEU A 13 20.19 -40.81 14.62
N VAL A 14 19.91 -39.57 14.23
CA VAL A 14 20.07 -38.40 15.10
C VAL A 14 18.66 -38.03 15.58
N GLY A 15 18.49 -38.09 16.90
CA GLY A 15 17.22 -38.09 17.59
C GLY A 15 16.35 -36.86 17.32
N TRP A 16 15.20 -37.10 16.71
CA TRP A 16 14.01 -36.27 16.85
C TRP A 16 13.25 -36.74 18.10
N ALA A 17 13.73 -36.33 19.27
CA ALA A 17 13.02 -36.56 20.53
C ALA A 17 13.29 -35.40 21.49
N SER A 18 12.63 -34.26 21.24
CA SER A 18 12.23 -33.29 22.27
C SER A 18 11.49 -32.14 21.57
N GLY A 19 10.15 -32.17 21.61
CA GLY A 19 9.37 -31.02 21.12
C GLY A 19 7.95 -31.29 20.68
N LEU A 20 7.50 -32.55 20.58
CA LEU A 20 6.06 -32.85 20.54
C LEU A 20 5.54 -32.92 21.98
N GLY A 21 5.59 -31.77 22.66
CA GLY A 21 4.84 -31.55 23.89
C GLY A 21 3.35 -31.62 23.56
N ASP A 22 2.67 -32.51 24.27
CA ASP A 22 1.21 -32.62 24.45
C ASP A 22 0.36 -31.60 23.67
N LEU A 23 -0.13 -32.00 22.49
CA LEU A 23 -1.16 -31.25 21.75
C LEU A 23 -2.53 -31.30 22.47
N GLY A 24 -2.66 -32.06 23.57
CA GLY A 24 -3.91 -32.29 24.29
C GLY A 24 -4.29 -31.25 25.34
N THR A 25 -3.42 -30.27 25.64
CA THR A 25 -3.71 -29.25 26.68
C THR A 25 -3.29 -27.84 26.31
N ARG A 26 -3.40 -27.43 25.04
CA ARG A 26 -3.29 -26.00 24.72
C ARG A 26 -4.52 -25.28 25.26
N ARG A 27 -4.38 -24.63 26.42
CA ARG A 27 -5.37 -23.65 26.88
C ARG A 27 -5.51 -22.57 25.81
N PRO A 28 -6.71 -22.01 25.57
CA PRO A 28 -6.84 -20.82 24.74
C PRO A 28 -5.85 -19.76 25.23
N ALA A 29 -5.12 -19.13 24.30
CA ALA A 29 -4.20 -18.04 24.67
C ALA A 29 -5.01 -16.93 25.36
N GLU A 30 -4.53 -16.44 26.50
CA GLU A 30 -5.15 -15.30 27.15
C GLU A 30 -4.85 -14.03 26.32
N LEU A 31 -5.71 -13.01 26.40
CA LEU A 31 -5.48 -11.76 25.64
C LEU A 31 -4.13 -11.12 25.96
N GLU A 32 -3.63 -11.28 27.19
CA GLU A 32 -2.27 -10.85 27.57
C GLU A 32 -1.20 -11.57 26.75
N ASP A 33 -1.34 -12.88 26.54
CA ASP A 33 -0.40 -13.67 25.73
C ASP A 33 -0.37 -13.19 24.28
N VAL A 34 -1.52 -12.76 23.74
CA VAL A 34 -1.61 -12.19 22.39
C VAL A 34 -0.74 -10.93 22.29
N PHE A 35 -0.90 -9.98 23.22
CA PHE A 35 -0.10 -8.76 23.22
C PHE A 35 1.40 -9.04 23.44
N ARG A 36 1.73 -9.96 24.35
CA ARG A 36 3.13 -10.32 24.64
C ARG A 36 3.82 -10.95 23.44
N ASN A 37 3.15 -11.87 22.75
CA ASN A 37 3.68 -12.52 21.56
C ASN A 37 3.83 -11.52 20.41
N ALA A 38 2.80 -10.71 20.19
CA ALA A 38 2.78 -9.68 19.16
C ALA A 38 3.85 -8.60 19.39
N ALA A 39 4.17 -8.27 20.65
CA ALA A 39 5.14 -7.25 21.00
C ALA A 39 6.61 -7.72 21.00
N SER A 40 6.92 -8.96 20.61
CA SER A 40 8.29 -9.52 20.62
C SER A 40 9.34 -8.64 19.88
N PRO A 41 10.63 -8.97 19.92
CA PRO A 41 11.64 -8.60 20.91
C PRO A 41 12.07 -7.12 20.82
N LEU A 42 11.14 -6.20 20.60
CA LEU A 42 11.42 -4.76 20.51
C LEU A 42 10.41 -3.96 21.31
N VAL A 43 9.11 -4.08 20.98
CA VAL A 43 8.05 -3.44 21.77
C VAL A 43 7.98 -4.03 23.18
N GLY A 44 8.31 -5.32 23.31
CA GLY A 44 8.43 -6.08 24.55
C GLY A 44 9.45 -5.52 25.53
N ASP A 45 10.51 -4.89 25.02
CA ASP A 45 11.51 -4.23 25.86
C ASP A 45 11.06 -2.82 26.28
N TRP A 46 10.06 -2.24 25.60
CA TRP A 46 9.49 -0.93 25.92
C TRP A 46 8.30 -1.02 26.89
N LEU A 47 7.57 -2.13 26.88
CA LEU A 47 6.34 -2.32 27.64
C LEU A 47 6.53 -3.37 28.75
N SER A 48 6.06 -3.03 29.96
CA SER A 48 6.10 -3.95 31.10
C SER A 48 5.02 -5.03 30.99
N SER A 49 5.16 -6.14 31.75
CA SER A 49 4.07 -7.13 31.90
C SER A 49 2.75 -6.49 32.36
N GLY A 50 2.81 -5.46 33.22
CA GLY A 50 1.61 -4.73 33.64
C GLY A 50 0.95 -3.95 32.50
N SER A 51 1.73 -3.46 31.53
CA SER A 51 1.22 -2.78 30.34
C SER A 51 0.44 -3.75 29.44
N PHE A 52 0.91 -5.00 29.29
CA PHE A 52 0.21 -6.02 28.53
C PHE A 52 -1.09 -6.47 29.19
N ALA A 53 -1.08 -6.71 30.50
CA ALA A 53 -2.30 -7.02 31.24
C ALA A 53 -3.33 -5.87 31.14
N MET A 54 -2.86 -4.62 31.13
CA MET A 54 -3.72 -3.45 30.96
C MET A 54 -4.34 -3.40 29.55
N LEU A 55 -3.56 -3.63 28.48
CA LEU A 55 -4.08 -3.68 27.10
C LEU A 55 -5.03 -4.86 26.85
N ALA A 56 -4.87 -5.95 27.59
CA ALA A 56 -5.79 -7.09 27.54
C ALA A 56 -7.17 -6.78 28.13
N ASP A 57 -7.30 -5.73 28.96
CA ASP A 57 -8.58 -5.30 29.52
C ASP A 57 -9.44 -4.60 28.46
N GLN A 58 -10.49 -5.29 28.00
CA GLN A 58 -11.45 -4.77 27.04
C GLN A 58 -12.20 -3.52 27.52
N GLN A 59 -12.20 -3.20 28.82
CA GLN A 59 -12.81 -2.00 29.39
C GLN A 59 -11.81 -0.86 29.61
N LEU A 60 -10.53 -1.05 29.25
CA LEU A 60 -9.48 -0.04 29.38
C LEU A 60 -9.94 1.29 28.76
N PRO A 61 -9.91 2.43 29.48
CA PRO A 61 -10.32 3.72 28.93
C PRO A 61 -9.52 4.09 27.67
N CYS A 62 -10.20 4.56 26.63
CA CYS A 62 -9.58 4.83 25.33
C CYS A 62 -8.39 5.80 25.41
N LEU A 63 -8.45 6.80 26.29
CA LEU A 63 -7.32 7.70 26.50
C LEU A 63 -6.03 6.94 26.89
N LYS A 64 -6.13 5.87 27.70
CA LYS A 64 -4.96 5.05 28.05
C LYS A 64 -4.45 4.24 26.86
N VAL A 65 -5.36 3.71 26.03
CA VAL A 65 -4.98 3.05 24.76
C VAL A 65 -4.19 4.00 23.87
N LEU A 66 -4.70 5.23 23.69
CA LEU A 66 -4.05 6.24 22.85
C LEU A 66 -2.68 6.68 23.41
N VAL A 67 -2.54 6.82 24.73
CA VAL A 67 -1.24 7.13 25.35
C VAL A 67 -0.22 6.02 25.13
N VAL A 68 -0.64 4.75 25.21
CA VAL A 68 0.26 3.63 24.92
C VAL A 68 0.63 3.61 23.44
N LEU A 69 -0.32 3.86 22.54
CA LEU A 69 -0.05 3.95 21.10
C LEU A 69 0.97 5.06 20.80
N ASP A 70 0.80 6.25 21.38
CA ASP A 70 1.73 7.37 21.24
C ASP A 70 3.14 7.01 21.73
N TRP A 71 3.24 6.44 22.94
CA TRP A 71 4.51 6.01 23.51
C TRP A 71 5.25 5.01 22.61
N VAL A 72 4.53 3.98 22.12
CA VAL A 72 5.12 2.99 21.22
C VAL A 72 5.50 3.62 19.88
N ALA A 73 4.68 4.54 19.34
CA ALA A 73 4.99 5.29 18.13
C ALA A 73 6.31 6.08 18.26
N GLN A 74 6.50 6.76 19.40
CA GLN A 74 7.73 7.48 19.68
C GLN A 74 8.95 6.54 19.71
N LYS A 75 8.86 5.43 20.45
CA LYS A 75 9.98 4.48 20.56
C LYS A 75 10.33 3.81 19.25
N LEU A 76 9.32 3.56 18.43
CA LEU A 76 9.48 3.07 17.07
C LEU A 76 10.23 4.10 16.20
N HIS A 77 9.82 5.36 16.23
CA HIS A 77 10.48 6.44 15.48
C HIS A 77 11.96 6.63 15.87
N GLU A 78 12.27 6.56 17.17
CA GLU A 78 13.65 6.58 17.69
C GLU A 78 14.46 5.40 17.12
N SER A 79 13.89 4.20 17.11
CA SER A 79 14.53 2.99 16.56
C SER A 79 14.77 3.07 15.05
N PHE A 80 13.80 3.60 14.29
CA PHE A 80 13.95 3.81 12.85
C PHE A 80 15.05 4.80 12.53
N SER A 81 15.11 5.92 13.26
CA SER A 81 16.10 6.96 13.03
C SER A 81 17.52 6.42 13.16
N HIS A 82 17.78 5.64 14.22
CA HIS A 82 19.06 4.98 14.43
C HIS A 82 19.44 4.03 13.29
N THR A 83 18.53 3.13 12.89
CA THR A 83 18.83 2.15 11.83
C THR A 83 18.96 2.81 10.45
N ARG A 84 18.26 3.92 10.20
CA ARG A 84 18.38 4.71 8.96
C ARG A 84 19.77 5.36 8.83
N GLU A 85 20.31 5.89 9.93
CA GLU A 85 21.68 6.43 9.95
C GLU A 85 22.70 5.36 9.56
N ASN A 86 22.58 4.17 10.16
CA ASN A 86 23.43 3.02 9.82
C ASN A 86 23.32 2.66 8.33
N PHE A 87 22.12 2.66 7.75
CA PHE A 87 21.97 2.37 6.32
C PHE A 87 22.58 3.44 5.41
N ASN A 88 22.41 4.71 5.73
CA ASN A 88 22.98 5.78 4.90
C ASN A 88 24.50 5.65 4.79
N LEU A 89 25.17 5.29 5.89
CA LEU A 89 26.60 4.94 5.88
C LEU A 89 26.90 3.80 4.90
N TRP A 90 26.09 2.74 4.91
CA TRP A 90 26.26 1.63 3.97
C TRP A 90 26.01 2.03 2.52
N LYS A 91 24.99 2.85 2.24
CA LYS A 91 24.71 3.37 0.90
C LYS A 91 25.92 4.10 0.31
N ASP A 92 26.61 4.92 1.09
CA ASP A 92 27.78 5.64 0.61
C ASP A 92 28.95 4.70 0.30
N ILE A 93 29.17 3.68 1.14
CA ILE A 93 30.15 2.60 0.90
C ILE A 93 29.79 1.81 -0.38
N LEU A 94 28.50 1.53 -0.59
CA LEU A 94 27.99 0.81 -1.75
C LEU A 94 28.19 1.57 -3.05
N VAL A 95 27.86 2.85 -3.07
CA VAL A 95 28.08 3.72 -4.24
C VAL A 95 29.57 3.74 -4.59
N ALA A 96 30.44 3.92 -3.60
CA ALA A 96 31.89 3.91 -3.82
C ALA A 96 32.39 2.57 -4.41
N LYS A 97 31.78 1.43 -4.03
CA LYS A 97 32.15 0.09 -4.52
C LYS A 97 31.56 -0.25 -5.89
N GLY A 98 30.31 0.12 -6.15
CA GLY A 98 29.67 -0.09 -7.46
C GLY A 98 30.42 0.61 -8.58
N PHE A 99 30.97 1.81 -8.32
CA PHE A 99 31.80 2.54 -9.28
C PHE A 99 33.25 2.03 -9.39
N GLN A 100 33.66 1.06 -8.57
CA GLN A 100 35.00 0.44 -8.62
C GLN A 100 35.05 -0.81 -9.53
N GLY A 101 33.96 -1.16 -10.24
CA GLY A 101 33.96 -2.25 -11.22
C GLY A 101 33.95 -3.66 -10.60
N GLN A 102 33.50 -3.79 -9.35
CA GLN A 102 33.35 -5.09 -8.68
C GLN A 102 32.34 -5.98 -9.41
N THR A 103 32.66 -7.26 -9.59
CA THR A 103 31.72 -8.23 -10.15
C THR A 103 30.65 -8.63 -9.13
N SER A 104 29.45 -9.05 -9.58
CA SER A 104 28.39 -9.51 -8.67
C SER A 104 28.86 -10.65 -7.77
N HIS A 105 29.65 -11.57 -8.33
CA HIS A 105 30.22 -12.69 -7.60
C HIS A 105 31.17 -12.27 -6.46
N GLU A 106 32.03 -11.26 -6.67
CA GLU A 106 32.87 -10.69 -5.61
C GLU A 106 32.04 -9.94 -4.57
N TRP A 107 30.97 -9.27 -5.01
CA TRP A 107 30.08 -8.51 -4.13
C TRP A 107 29.41 -9.40 -3.09
N PHE A 108 28.78 -10.50 -3.49
CA PHE A 108 28.07 -11.41 -2.59
C PHE A 108 28.96 -12.17 -1.60
N ARG A 109 30.28 -12.18 -1.81
CA ARG A 109 31.26 -12.75 -0.87
C ARG A 109 31.90 -11.71 0.05
N SER A 110 31.62 -10.44 -0.18
CA SER A 110 32.20 -9.36 0.61
C SER A 110 31.55 -9.27 1.99
N SER A 111 32.33 -8.93 3.01
CA SER A 111 31.81 -8.59 4.34
C SER A 111 30.81 -7.44 4.31
N ASN A 112 30.98 -6.52 3.35
CA ASN A 112 30.08 -5.38 3.15
C ASN A 112 28.67 -5.82 2.79
N TYR A 113 28.50 -6.80 1.91
CA TYR A 113 27.19 -7.34 1.57
C TYR A 113 26.47 -7.91 2.80
N TYR A 114 27.16 -8.75 3.58
CA TYR A 114 26.55 -9.30 4.81
C TYR A 114 26.27 -8.24 5.86
N SER A 115 27.12 -7.21 5.95
CA SER A 115 26.91 -6.11 6.89
C SER A 115 25.72 -5.22 6.50
N LEU A 116 25.42 -5.10 5.20
CA LEU A 116 24.22 -4.44 4.68
C LEU A 116 22.93 -5.19 5.07
N LEU A 117 22.98 -6.52 5.16
CA LEU A 117 21.81 -7.33 5.51
C LEU A 117 21.34 -7.10 6.95
N HIS A 118 22.25 -6.71 7.86
CA HIS A 118 21.91 -6.50 9.27
C HIS A 118 20.84 -5.40 9.47
N PRO A 119 21.04 -4.14 9.04
CA PRO A 119 20.01 -3.11 9.18
C PRO A 119 18.72 -3.44 8.42
N ILE A 120 18.79 -4.22 7.34
CA ILE A 120 17.62 -4.69 6.58
C ILE A 120 16.79 -5.69 7.40
N MET A 121 17.45 -6.69 7.99
CA MET A 121 16.79 -7.68 8.83
C MET A 121 16.22 -7.04 10.09
N ASP A 122 16.96 -6.10 10.69
CA ASP A 122 16.49 -5.31 11.84
C ASP A 122 15.24 -4.51 11.48
N MET A 123 15.23 -3.77 10.38
CA MET A 123 14.05 -3.02 9.95
C MET A 123 12.86 -3.92 9.66
N ASN A 124 13.04 -5.01 8.92
CA ASN A 124 11.95 -5.94 8.65
C ASN A 124 11.37 -6.53 9.94
N ARG A 125 12.22 -6.88 10.91
CA ARG A 125 11.81 -7.37 12.23
C ARG A 125 11.06 -6.30 13.04
N ILE A 126 11.59 -5.07 13.11
CA ILE A 126 10.95 -3.93 13.79
C ILE A 126 9.55 -3.70 13.22
N CYS A 127 9.46 -3.55 11.90
CA CYS A 127 8.20 -3.33 11.20
C CYS A 127 7.19 -4.46 11.47
N THR A 128 7.63 -5.72 11.38
CA THR A 128 6.75 -6.89 11.53
C THR A 128 6.16 -7.00 12.94
N HIS A 129 6.99 -6.97 13.99
CA HIS A 129 6.49 -7.14 15.36
C HIS A 129 5.69 -5.93 15.84
N PHE A 130 6.14 -4.72 15.51
CA PHE A 130 5.34 -3.55 15.80
C PHE A 130 3.94 -3.67 15.20
N MET A 131 3.85 -4.29 14.03
CA MET A 131 2.58 -4.46 13.35
C MET A 131 1.69 -5.54 13.91
N GLU A 132 2.27 -6.67 14.33
CA GLU A 132 1.54 -7.64 15.12
C GLU A 132 0.95 -6.98 16.38
N PHE A 133 1.74 -6.14 17.07
CA PHE A 133 1.28 -5.41 18.24
C PHE A 133 0.11 -4.46 17.92
N ILE A 134 0.21 -3.66 16.86
CA ILE A 134 -0.89 -2.78 16.43
C ILE A 134 -2.13 -3.58 16.05
N HIS A 135 -1.99 -4.71 15.36
CA HIS A 135 -3.14 -5.57 15.06
C HIS A 135 -3.83 -6.06 16.34
N ALA A 136 -3.07 -6.46 17.37
CA ALA A 136 -3.66 -6.83 18.66
C ALA A 136 -4.44 -5.65 19.27
N VAL A 137 -3.87 -4.43 19.26
CA VAL A 137 -4.56 -3.23 19.75
C VAL A 137 -5.83 -2.94 18.95
N VAL A 138 -5.76 -3.01 17.62
CA VAL A 138 -6.91 -2.74 16.73
C VAL A 138 -8.01 -3.80 16.91
N MET A 139 -7.67 -5.07 17.06
CA MET A 139 -8.66 -6.13 17.28
C MET A 139 -9.41 -5.97 18.60
N VAL A 140 -8.73 -5.51 19.66
CA VAL A 140 -9.33 -5.38 21.01
C VAL A 140 -10.02 -4.02 21.19
N HIS A 141 -9.45 -2.95 20.66
CA HIS A 141 -9.87 -1.58 20.94
C HIS A 141 -10.28 -0.76 19.70
N GLY A 142 -10.12 -1.30 18.49
CA GLY A 142 -10.27 -0.56 17.23
C GLY A 142 -11.63 0.09 17.05
N GLU A 143 -12.70 -0.65 17.31
CA GLU A 143 -14.08 -0.15 17.15
C GLU A 143 -14.41 0.95 18.17
N ARG A 144 -13.93 0.81 19.40
CA ARG A 144 -14.29 1.67 20.53
C ARG A 144 -13.42 2.91 20.66
N CYS A 145 -12.13 2.80 20.35
CA CYS A 145 -11.13 3.80 20.72
C CYS A 145 -10.46 4.48 19.54
N LEU A 146 -10.42 3.86 18.35
CA LEU A 146 -9.78 4.46 17.18
C LEU A 146 -10.83 5.17 16.33
N TYR A 147 -10.74 6.48 16.24
CA TYR A 147 -11.59 7.30 15.38
C TYR A 147 -11.08 7.29 13.92
N PRO A 148 -11.90 7.69 12.93
CA PRO A 148 -11.61 7.47 11.51
C PRO A 148 -10.21 7.92 11.08
N GLU A 149 -9.78 9.12 11.42
CA GLU A 149 -8.48 9.68 11.03
C GLU A 149 -7.32 8.83 11.56
N LEU A 150 -7.44 8.30 12.78
CA LEU A 150 -6.43 7.43 13.37
C LEU A 150 -6.40 6.06 12.68
N ARG A 151 -7.56 5.52 12.30
CA ARG A 151 -7.64 4.28 11.50
C ARG A 151 -7.00 4.47 10.13
N ASP A 152 -7.26 5.61 9.48
CA ASP A 152 -6.72 5.93 8.16
C ASP A 152 -5.19 6.07 8.19
N ALA A 153 -4.63 6.71 9.23
CA ALA A 153 -3.18 6.81 9.42
C ALA A 153 -2.52 5.44 9.68
N ILE A 154 -3.14 4.61 10.54
CA ILE A 154 -2.69 3.23 10.75
C ILE A 154 -2.77 2.45 9.43
N GLY A 155 -3.89 2.51 8.71
CA GLY A 155 -4.07 1.84 7.42
C GLY A 155 -3.03 2.25 6.37
N ALA A 156 -2.72 3.55 6.26
CA ALA A 156 -1.69 4.06 5.37
C ALA A 156 -0.30 3.47 5.67
N SER A 157 -0.02 3.22 6.95
CA SER A 157 1.21 2.56 7.38
C SER A 157 1.27 1.11 6.87
N MET A 158 0.14 0.39 6.80
CA MET A 158 0.10 -1.00 6.30
C MET A 158 0.56 -1.10 4.85
N LEU A 159 0.22 -0.11 4.03
CA LEU A 159 0.59 -0.08 2.63
C LEU A 159 2.10 -0.20 2.44
N TRP A 160 2.89 0.49 3.28
CA TRP A 160 4.34 0.48 3.20
C TRP A 160 4.94 -0.77 3.85
N LEU A 161 4.36 -1.27 4.94
CA LEU A 161 4.76 -2.53 5.56
C LEU A 161 4.71 -3.70 4.58
N VAL A 162 3.63 -3.80 3.80
CA VAL A 162 3.49 -4.85 2.78
C VAL A 162 4.67 -4.81 1.80
N LYS A 163 5.09 -3.61 1.38
CA LYS A 163 6.23 -3.45 0.47
C LYS A 163 7.56 -3.80 1.15
N VAL A 164 7.78 -3.39 2.40
CA VAL A 164 8.96 -3.80 3.21
C VAL A 164 9.06 -5.34 3.25
N SER A 165 7.95 -6.00 3.60
CA SER A 165 7.89 -7.46 3.69
C SER A 165 8.15 -8.13 2.34
N GLN A 166 7.55 -7.64 1.26
CA GLN A 166 7.76 -8.17 -0.09
C GLN A 166 9.23 -8.12 -0.50
N GLU A 167 9.90 -6.99 -0.31
CA GLU A 167 11.32 -6.85 -0.66
C GLU A 167 12.23 -7.68 0.25
N ALA A 168 11.94 -7.77 1.55
CA ALA A 168 12.68 -8.62 2.47
C ALA A 168 12.61 -10.11 2.06
N HIS A 169 11.44 -10.60 1.66
CA HIS A 169 11.28 -11.97 1.17
C HIS A 169 12.01 -12.22 -0.15
N LYS A 170 12.08 -11.22 -1.06
CA LYS A 170 12.90 -11.32 -2.28
C LYS A 170 14.38 -11.52 -1.95
N ILE A 171 14.91 -10.80 -0.96
CA ILE A 171 16.30 -10.94 -0.49
C ILE A 171 16.54 -12.34 0.07
N GLN A 172 15.63 -12.85 0.90
CA GLN A 172 15.72 -14.21 1.46
C GLN A 172 15.74 -15.28 0.36
N LEU A 173 14.82 -15.16 -0.60
CA LEU A 173 14.75 -16.09 -1.74
C LEU A 173 16.00 -16.02 -2.60
N ALA A 174 16.53 -14.82 -2.86
CA ALA A 174 17.78 -14.63 -3.58
C ALA A 174 18.93 -15.33 -2.84
N GLY A 175 19.03 -15.20 -1.51
CA GLY A 175 20.03 -15.90 -0.69
C GLY A 175 19.98 -17.42 -0.85
N ILE A 176 18.78 -18.01 -0.81
CA ILE A 176 18.57 -19.47 -0.99
C ILE A 176 18.98 -19.91 -2.42
N TYR A 177 18.59 -19.13 -3.43
CA TYR A 177 18.97 -19.41 -4.81
C TYR A 177 20.50 -19.38 -4.97
N HIS A 178 21.14 -18.32 -4.46
CA HIS A 178 22.58 -18.12 -4.53
C HIS A 178 23.36 -19.22 -3.79
N SER A 179 22.87 -19.71 -2.64
CA SER A 179 23.50 -20.81 -1.92
C SER A 179 23.43 -22.13 -2.70
N ARG A 180 22.40 -22.34 -3.52
CA ARG A 180 22.26 -23.54 -4.35
C ARG A 180 23.19 -23.53 -5.57
N TYR A 181 23.38 -22.38 -6.18
CA TYR A 181 24.11 -22.25 -7.46
C TYR A 181 25.51 -21.63 -7.31
N ALA A 182 26.07 -21.60 -6.09
CA ALA A 182 27.41 -21.07 -5.83
C ALA A 182 27.65 -19.64 -6.36
N LEU A 183 26.62 -18.78 -6.28
CA LEU A 183 26.63 -17.42 -6.84
C LEU A 183 26.72 -17.37 -8.38
N TYR A 184 26.30 -18.42 -9.08
CA TYR A 184 26.12 -18.37 -10.52
C TYR A 184 24.98 -17.39 -10.84
N GLU A 185 25.35 -16.25 -11.40
CA GLU A 185 24.45 -15.18 -11.78
C GLU A 185 24.47 -15.01 -13.29
N VAL A 186 23.29 -15.05 -13.89
CA VAL A 186 23.13 -14.86 -15.34
C VAL A 186 23.11 -13.37 -15.68
N SER A 187 22.87 -12.50 -14.68
CA SER A 187 22.98 -11.06 -14.82
C SER A 187 24.39 -10.61 -14.41
N THR A 188 24.97 -9.68 -15.16
CA THR A 188 26.20 -8.99 -14.79
C THR A 188 25.91 -7.65 -14.11
N ASP A 189 24.63 -7.34 -13.87
CA ASP A 189 24.20 -6.05 -13.35
C ASP A 189 24.04 -6.10 -11.83
N VAL A 190 25.14 -5.78 -11.14
CA VAL A 190 25.19 -5.65 -9.68
C VAL A 190 24.07 -4.73 -9.16
N LEU A 191 23.67 -3.69 -9.91
CA LEU A 191 22.66 -2.73 -9.47
C LEU A 191 21.29 -3.40 -9.30
N ARG A 192 20.97 -4.39 -10.12
CA ARG A 192 19.69 -5.12 -10.02
C ARG A 192 19.58 -5.90 -8.70
N HIS A 193 20.70 -6.39 -8.20
CA HIS A 193 20.77 -7.11 -6.93
C HIS A 193 20.80 -6.18 -5.71
N MET A 194 21.17 -4.91 -5.92
CA MET A 194 21.16 -3.87 -4.90
C MET A 194 19.78 -3.23 -4.70
N LEU A 195 18.88 -3.36 -5.67
CA LEU A 195 17.58 -2.72 -5.62
C LEU A 195 16.72 -3.22 -4.43
N PRO A 196 16.52 -4.53 -4.18
CA PRO A 196 15.69 -4.96 -3.06
C PRO A 196 16.20 -4.48 -1.68
N PRO A 197 17.51 -4.55 -1.36
CA PRO A 197 18.08 -3.93 -0.16
C PRO A 197 17.74 -2.45 0.01
N VAL A 198 17.85 -1.66 -1.05
CA VAL A 198 17.53 -0.22 -1.04
C VAL A 198 16.03 0.01 -0.87
N GLU A 199 15.21 -0.77 -1.56
CA GLU A 199 13.76 -0.68 -1.52
C GLU A 199 13.20 -1.02 -0.13
N VAL A 200 13.74 -2.03 0.58
CA VAL A 200 13.34 -2.31 1.97
C VAL A 200 13.44 -1.05 2.82
N LEU A 201 14.51 -0.30 2.68
CA LEU A 201 14.81 0.84 3.56
C LEU A 201 14.09 2.10 3.13
N HIS A 202 13.91 2.28 1.83
CA HIS A 202 12.99 3.27 1.28
C HIS A 202 11.57 3.06 1.81
N TYR A 203 11.04 1.84 1.73
CA TYR A 203 9.70 1.54 2.22
C TYR A 203 9.60 1.57 3.74
N ALA A 204 10.65 1.20 4.47
CA ALA A 204 10.71 1.33 5.92
C ALA A 204 10.68 2.80 6.36
N ALA A 205 11.37 3.69 5.63
CA ALA A 205 11.28 5.14 5.87
C ALA A 205 9.86 5.65 5.60
N LYS A 206 9.25 5.28 4.47
CA LYS A 206 7.85 5.64 4.18
C LYS A 206 6.87 5.10 5.21
N PHE A 207 7.11 3.91 5.73
CA PHE A 207 6.35 3.32 6.83
C PHE A 207 6.48 4.17 8.10
N ALA A 208 7.70 4.55 8.49
CA ALA A 208 7.94 5.38 9.67
C ALA A 208 7.29 6.77 9.54
N ASP A 209 7.39 7.38 8.36
CA ASP A 209 6.74 8.66 8.05
C ASP A 209 5.21 8.53 8.12
N ALA A 210 4.63 7.52 7.46
CA ALA A 210 3.18 7.27 7.52
C ALA A 210 2.70 7.03 8.95
N PHE A 211 3.49 6.32 9.76
CA PHE A 211 3.13 6.05 11.15
C PHE A 211 3.33 7.28 12.06
N SER A 212 4.23 8.20 11.72
CA SER A 212 4.38 9.47 12.46
C SER A 212 3.13 10.35 12.42
N GLU A 213 2.30 10.20 11.39
CA GLU A 213 0.99 10.86 11.31
C GLU A 213 0.07 10.45 12.47
N VAL A 214 0.17 9.21 12.96
CA VAL A 214 -0.55 8.77 14.17
C VAL A 214 -0.21 9.67 15.34
N ARG A 215 1.07 9.97 15.54
CA ARG A 215 1.52 10.84 16.61
C ARG A 215 1.05 12.28 16.42
N ILE A 216 1.14 12.82 15.20
CA ILE A 216 0.64 14.17 14.89
C ILE A 216 -0.85 14.29 15.22
N ILE A 217 -1.64 13.28 14.84
CA ILE A 217 -3.07 13.20 15.12
C ILE A 217 -3.33 13.16 16.65
N LEU A 218 -2.53 12.42 17.41
CA LEU A 218 -2.64 12.34 18.86
C LEU A 218 -2.21 13.65 19.57
N ASP A 219 -1.16 14.32 19.08
CA ASP A 219 -0.70 15.61 19.60
C ASP A 219 -1.77 16.70 19.41
N GLN A 220 -2.45 16.73 18.26
CA GLN A 220 -3.56 17.66 18.01
C GLN A 220 -4.74 17.48 18.99
N LEU A 221 -4.94 16.27 19.53
CA LEU A 221 -5.93 16.06 20.60
C LEU A 221 -5.49 16.65 21.94
N ALA A 222 -4.19 16.64 22.23
CA ALA A 222 -3.64 17.19 23.46
C ALA A 222 -3.75 18.73 23.51
N ASP A 223 -3.70 19.40 22.35
CA ASP A 223 -3.82 20.85 22.23
C ASP A 223 -5.26 21.36 22.35
N LYS A 224 -6.27 20.53 22.06
CA LYS A 224 -7.70 20.86 22.21
C LYS A 224 -8.20 20.82 23.66
N ARG A 225 -7.31 20.99 24.64
CA ARG A 225 -7.69 21.06 26.07
C ARG A 225 -8.52 22.32 26.32
N ASP A 226 -9.80 22.12 26.60
CA ASP A 226 -10.64 23.16 27.21
C ASP A 226 -10.21 23.29 28.68
N GLY A 227 -9.77 24.48 29.11
CA GLY A 227 -9.05 24.72 30.37
C GLY A 227 -9.76 24.31 31.67
N THR A 228 -10.96 23.72 31.59
CA THR A 228 -11.73 23.19 32.72
C THR A 228 -12.30 21.77 32.52
N ARG A 229 -12.19 21.18 31.32
CA ARG A 229 -12.68 19.84 31.00
C ARG A 229 -11.54 19.03 30.38
N GLY A 230 -11.36 17.78 30.80
CA GLY A 230 -10.33 16.89 30.25
C GLY A 230 -10.40 16.73 28.72
N VAL A 231 -9.47 15.97 28.15
CA VAL A 231 -9.42 15.72 26.69
C VAL A 231 -10.73 15.04 26.23
N SER A 232 -11.49 15.72 25.36
CA SER A 232 -12.65 15.12 24.69
C SER A 232 -12.19 14.36 23.45
N LEU A 233 -12.45 13.06 23.41
CA LEU A 233 -12.08 12.21 22.27
C LEU A 233 -13.12 12.32 21.14
N PRO A 234 -12.70 12.27 19.86
CA PRO A 234 -13.62 12.12 18.74
C PRO A 234 -14.42 10.82 18.83
N ALA A 235 -15.58 10.78 18.18
CA ALA A 235 -16.38 9.57 18.13
C ALA A 235 -15.67 8.49 17.28
N ALA A 236 -15.53 7.29 17.82
CA ALA A 236 -14.94 6.14 17.12
C ALA A 236 -15.88 5.47 16.10
N GLY A 237 -16.95 6.16 15.68
CA GLY A 237 -18.01 5.62 14.83
C GLY A 237 -17.50 4.99 13.51
N PRO A 238 -18.36 4.27 12.79
CA PRO A 238 -17.96 3.64 11.53
C PRO A 238 -17.48 4.71 10.53
N SER A 239 -16.37 4.42 9.84
CA SER A 239 -15.91 5.25 8.74
C SER A 239 -16.86 5.10 7.55
N ARG A 240 -17.16 6.21 6.86
CA ARG A 240 -17.87 6.14 5.58
C ARG A 240 -16.95 5.50 4.53
N THR A 241 -17.52 4.76 3.58
CA THR A 241 -16.76 4.19 2.46
C THR A 241 -16.49 5.21 1.37
N GLU A 242 -17.38 6.20 1.22
CA GLU A 242 -17.31 7.32 0.27
C GLU A 242 -17.71 8.63 0.96
N ASP A 243 -17.25 9.76 0.42
CA ASP A 243 -17.71 11.09 0.81
C ASP A 243 -18.97 11.54 0.05
N ASP A 244 -19.47 12.73 0.37
CA ASP A 244 -20.71 13.26 -0.20
C ASP A 244 -20.62 13.52 -1.72
N GLY A 245 -19.42 13.56 -2.30
CA GLY A 245 -19.20 13.68 -3.75
C GLY A 245 -18.89 12.35 -4.45
N GLY A 246 -18.97 11.23 -3.73
CA GLY A 246 -18.77 9.88 -4.27
C GLY A 246 -17.31 9.42 -4.31
N ALA A 247 -16.37 10.18 -3.76
CA ALA A 247 -14.97 9.76 -3.70
C ALA A 247 -14.76 8.75 -2.57
N PHE A 248 -13.94 7.72 -2.79
CA PHE A 248 -13.66 6.73 -1.74
C PHE A 248 -12.91 7.37 -0.57
N SER A 249 -13.19 6.88 0.64
CA SER A 249 -12.37 7.18 1.81
C SER A 249 -10.99 6.56 1.69
N ASP A 250 -10.01 7.13 2.40
CA ASP A 250 -8.62 6.68 2.43
C ASP A 250 -8.53 5.16 2.67
N MET A 251 -9.22 4.65 3.70
CA MET A 251 -9.23 3.22 4.02
C MET A 251 -9.80 2.35 2.92
N THR A 252 -10.89 2.78 2.28
CA THR A 252 -11.49 2.03 1.16
C THR A 252 -10.51 1.96 -0.01
N PHE A 253 -9.87 3.09 -0.34
CA PHE A 253 -8.89 3.15 -1.41
C PHE A 253 -7.66 2.28 -1.11
N ILE A 254 -7.09 2.38 0.10
CA ILE A 254 -5.92 1.59 0.54
C ILE A 254 -6.20 0.09 0.44
N VAL A 255 -7.33 -0.37 0.98
CA VAL A 255 -7.69 -1.79 0.98
C VAL A 255 -7.84 -2.30 -0.45
N ARG A 256 -8.52 -1.57 -1.33
CA ARG A 256 -8.69 -1.97 -2.73
C ARG A 256 -7.35 -2.04 -3.47
N ASN A 257 -6.46 -1.08 -3.24
CA ASN A 257 -5.12 -1.05 -3.82
C ASN A 257 -4.26 -2.24 -3.35
N LEU A 258 -4.31 -2.57 -2.05
CA LEU A 258 -3.55 -3.69 -1.47
C LEU A 258 -4.06 -5.06 -1.90
N THR A 259 -5.38 -5.21 -2.01
CA THR A 259 -6.02 -6.50 -2.31
C THR A 259 -6.22 -6.72 -3.81
N SER A 260 -5.80 -5.77 -4.65
CA SER A 260 -6.09 -5.78 -6.09
C SER A 260 -7.59 -5.94 -6.40
N SER A 261 -8.44 -5.31 -5.57
CA SER A 261 -9.91 -5.36 -5.73
C SER A 261 -10.43 -4.33 -6.74
N TRP A 262 -9.56 -3.81 -7.61
CA TRP A 262 -9.93 -2.95 -8.72
C TRP A 262 -10.33 -3.80 -9.92
N HIS A 263 -11.42 -3.43 -10.58
CA HIS A 263 -11.86 -4.13 -11.79
C HIS A 263 -11.03 -3.66 -12.99
N LEU A 264 -10.55 -4.60 -13.79
CA LEU A 264 -9.94 -4.34 -15.09
C LEU A 264 -10.65 -5.19 -16.14
N ASP A 265 -11.51 -4.58 -16.94
CA ASP A 265 -12.18 -5.25 -18.05
C ASP A 265 -11.20 -5.40 -19.22
N HIS A 266 -10.65 -6.61 -19.35
CA HIS A 266 -9.69 -6.95 -20.40
C HIS A 266 -10.33 -6.96 -21.80
N ALA A 267 -11.64 -7.23 -21.91
CA ALA A 267 -12.35 -7.25 -23.18
C ALA A 267 -12.62 -5.83 -23.69
N LEU A 268 -13.03 -4.92 -22.79
CA LEU A 268 -13.12 -3.50 -23.09
C LEU A 268 -11.75 -2.97 -23.53
N LEU A 269 -10.71 -3.22 -22.73
CA LEU A 269 -9.34 -2.78 -23.03
C LEU A 269 -8.83 -3.28 -24.39
N ALA A 270 -9.03 -4.56 -24.68
CA ALA A 270 -8.66 -5.13 -25.99
C ALA A 270 -9.44 -4.51 -27.15
N SER A 271 -10.69 -4.11 -26.93
CA SER A 271 -11.52 -3.44 -27.93
C SER A 271 -11.06 -2.00 -28.14
N LEU A 272 -10.75 -1.26 -27.07
CA LEU A 272 -10.24 0.11 -27.15
C LEU A 272 -8.91 0.17 -27.90
N VAL A 273 -7.97 -0.73 -27.62
CA VAL A 273 -6.68 -0.80 -28.34
C VAL A 273 -6.88 -1.04 -29.84
N ARG A 274 -7.91 -1.79 -30.24
CA ARG A 274 -8.24 -1.99 -31.67
C ARG A 274 -8.89 -0.76 -32.32
N LEU A 275 -9.64 0.02 -31.54
CA LEU A 275 -10.35 1.23 -32.00
C LEU A 275 -9.45 2.47 -32.02
N TRP A 276 -8.36 2.46 -31.25
CA TRP A 276 -7.36 3.53 -31.19
C TRP A 276 -6.06 3.09 -31.84
N PRO A 277 -6.03 2.94 -33.19
CA PRO A 277 -4.84 2.47 -33.88
C PRO A 277 -3.70 3.46 -33.71
N SER A 278 -2.52 2.91 -33.44
CA SER A 278 -1.25 3.62 -33.57
C SER A 278 -0.69 3.42 -34.97
N GLU A 279 -0.59 4.51 -35.74
CA GLU A 279 0.02 4.48 -37.07
C GLU A 279 1.18 5.48 -37.16
N GLY A 280 2.29 5.03 -37.73
CA GLY A 280 3.48 5.83 -37.99
C GLY A 280 4.56 5.73 -36.90
N PRO A 281 5.72 6.37 -37.09
CA PRO A 281 6.75 6.46 -36.06
C PRO A 281 6.36 7.49 -34.98
N VAL A 282 6.70 7.19 -33.73
CA VAL A 282 6.63 8.15 -32.60
C VAL A 282 8.03 8.62 -32.25
N GLU A 283 8.20 9.91 -32.05
CA GLU A 283 9.44 10.44 -31.49
C GLU A 283 9.65 9.95 -30.04
N ALA A 284 10.91 9.78 -29.64
CA ALA A 284 11.23 9.39 -28.28
C ALA A 284 10.62 10.36 -27.27
N GLY A 285 9.77 9.86 -26.37
CA GLY A 285 9.07 10.67 -25.36
C GLY A 285 7.70 11.20 -25.77
N GLN A 286 7.22 10.87 -26.98
CA GLN A 286 5.84 11.11 -27.41
C GLN A 286 5.03 9.81 -27.43
N CYS A 287 3.74 9.91 -27.73
CA CYS A 287 2.82 8.79 -27.89
C CYS A 287 1.83 9.12 -29.01
N HIS A 288 1.24 8.09 -29.62
CA HIS A 288 0.27 8.27 -30.70
C HIS A 288 -1.07 8.83 -30.22
N THR A 289 -1.47 8.43 -29.02
CA THR A 289 -2.78 8.76 -28.47
C THR A 289 -2.64 9.10 -26.99
N THR A 290 -3.18 10.25 -26.63
CA THR A 290 -3.23 10.75 -25.25
C THR A 290 -4.59 10.43 -24.64
N ILE A 291 -4.58 9.91 -23.42
CA ILE A 291 -5.78 9.42 -22.73
C ILE A 291 -5.82 9.99 -21.31
N ALA A 292 -7.00 10.44 -20.87
CA ALA A 292 -7.28 10.68 -19.46
C ALA A 292 -8.27 9.64 -18.94
N ASP A 293 -7.95 9.03 -17.80
CA ASP A 293 -8.81 8.07 -17.11
C ASP A 293 -9.27 8.70 -15.80
N PHE A 294 -10.55 9.07 -15.68
CA PHE A 294 -11.14 9.71 -14.50
C PHE A 294 -11.97 8.70 -13.69
N GLY A 295 -11.74 8.67 -12.37
CA GLY A 295 -12.22 7.58 -11.51
C GLY A 295 -11.38 6.31 -11.69
N ALA A 296 -10.08 6.48 -11.95
CA ALA A 296 -9.18 5.41 -12.33
C ALA A 296 -8.88 4.41 -11.21
N GLY A 297 -9.28 4.69 -9.96
CA GLY A 297 -8.98 3.88 -8.79
C GLY A 297 -7.47 3.65 -8.66
N GLY A 298 -7.03 2.40 -8.80
CA GLY A 298 -5.61 2.01 -8.79
C GLY A 298 -4.83 2.31 -10.09
N GLY A 299 -5.45 2.89 -11.12
CA GLY A 299 -4.79 3.29 -12.37
C GLY A 299 -4.47 2.12 -13.32
N HIS A 300 -5.23 1.02 -13.25
CA HIS A 300 -4.91 -0.21 -13.97
C HIS A 300 -5.00 -0.08 -15.49
N TYR A 301 -6.00 0.65 -16.01
CA TYR A 301 -6.12 0.92 -17.45
C TYR A 301 -4.91 1.68 -17.96
N CYS A 302 -4.57 2.82 -17.34
CA CYS A 302 -3.40 3.59 -17.74
C CYS A 302 -2.08 2.84 -17.57
N ASN A 303 -1.91 2.07 -16.50
CA ASN A 303 -0.72 1.24 -16.31
C ASN A 303 -0.54 0.23 -17.45
N PHE A 304 -1.63 -0.39 -17.93
CA PHE A 304 -1.57 -1.28 -19.08
C PHE A 304 -1.26 -0.51 -20.37
N LEU A 305 -2.03 0.54 -20.66
CA LEU A 305 -1.92 1.31 -21.90
C LEU A 305 -0.53 1.91 -22.06
N ASN A 306 0.04 2.48 -21.00
CA ASN A 306 1.39 3.05 -21.02
C ASN A 306 2.47 1.99 -21.27
N LYS A 307 2.30 0.76 -20.75
CA LYS A 307 3.26 -0.34 -20.97
C LYS A 307 3.32 -0.84 -22.40
N THR A 308 2.32 -0.53 -23.23
CA THR A 308 2.36 -0.87 -24.65
C THR A 308 3.38 -0.01 -25.41
N GLY A 309 3.70 1.20 -24.90
CA GLY A 309 4.53 2.19 -25.58
C GLY A 309 3.78 3.03 -26.61
N GLU A 310 2.51 2.72 -26.91
CA GLU A 310 1.73 3.37 -27.95
C GLU A 310 0.90 4.58 -27.42
N TYR A 311 0.56 4.55 -26.13
CA TYR A 311 -0.38 5.50 -25.49
C TYR A 311 0.29 6.30 -24.36
N CYS A 312 -0.11 7.55 -24.18
CA CYS A 312 0.11 8.30 -22.93
C CYS A 312 -1.21 8.43 -22.18
N CYS A 313 -1.46 7.51 -21.26
CA CYS A 313 -2.61 7.51 -20.38
C CYS A 313 -2.25 8.11 -19.02
N HIS A 314 -3.07 9.06 -18.58
CA HIS A 314 -2.95 9.73 -17.29
C HIS A 314 -4.18 9.44 -16.44
N ALA A 315 -3.96 8.86 -15.26
CA ALA A 315 -5.01 8.44 -14.36
C ALA A 315 -5.30 9.50 -13.30
N PHE A 316 -6.59 9.70 -13.02
CA PHE A 316 -7.14 10.68 -12.09
C PHE A 316 -8.23 10.03 -11.25
N ASP A 317 -8.28 10.33 -9.95
CA ASP A 317 -9.32 9.82 -9.05
C ASP A 317 -9.69 10.86 -7.99
N GLY A 318 -10.97 10.91 -7.62
CA GLY A 318 -11.47 11.85 -6.61
C GLY A 318 -11.01 11.52 -5.18
N SER A 319 -10.55 10.30 -4.95
CA SER A 319 -10.15 9.81 -3.63
C SER A 319 -9.01 10.66 -3.05
N PRO A 320 -9.11 11.08 -1.78
CA PRO A 320 -8.04 11.80 -1.12
C PRO A 320 -6.74 11.00 -1.18
N ARG A 321 -5.62 11.71 -1.39
CA ARG A 321 -4.27 11.13 -1.37
C ARG A 321 -4.05 9.94 -2.32
N ALA A 322 -4.86 9.77 -3.38
CA ALA A 322 -4.69 8.73 -4.40
C ALA A 322 -3.24 8.69 -4.95
N ALA A 323 -2.64 9.85 -5.18
CA ALA A 323 -1.24 9.97 -5.60
C ALA A 323 -0.25 9.38 -4.60
N TYR A 324 -0.48 9.58 -3.30
CA TYR A 324 0.37 9.02 -2.26
C TYR A 324 0.27 7.48 -2.22
N TYR A 325 -0.95 6.93 -2.25
CA TYR A 325 -1.18 5.48 -2.15
C TYR A 325 -0.74 4.70 -3.39
N THR A 326 -0.77 5.34 -4.55
CA THR A 326 -0.38 4.73 -5.83
C THR A 326 1.06 5.08 -6.24
N SER A 327 1.85 5.73 -5.36
CA SER A 327 3.19 6.23 -5.69
C SER A 327 3.21 7.12 -6.95
N GLY A 328 2.16 7.92 -7.17
CA GLY A 328 2.04 8.87 -8.27
C GLY A 328 1.44 8.30 -9.56
N LEU A 329 1.09 7.00 -9.60
CA LEU A 329 0.45 6.40 -10.77
C LEU A 329 -0.92 7.05 -11.06
N VAL A 330 -1.64 7.49 -10.04
CA VAL A 330 -2.96 8.13 -10.12
C VAL A 330 -2.91 9.47 -9.43
N GLN A 331 -3.32 10.54 -10.09
CA GLN A 331 -3.39 11.88 -9.49
C GLN A 331 -4.74 12.11 -8.80
N THR A 332 -4.76 12.88 -7.72
CA THR A 332 -6.03 13.24 -7.07
C THR A 332 -6.71 14.36 -7.86
N GLN A 333 -7.90 14.10 -8.38
CA GLN A 333 -8.73 15.09 -9.08
C GLN A 333 -10.21 14.75 -8.92
N ARG A 334 -10.95 15.67 -8.32
CA ARG A 334 -12.39 15.57 -8.09
C ARG A 334 -13.19 15.95 -9.34
N LEU A 335 -14.22 15.18 -9.67
CA LEU A 335 -15.12 15.45 -10.80
C LEU A 335 -16.33 16.31 -10.42
N ASP A 336 -16.72 16.29 -9.15
CA ASP A 336 -17.85 17.04 -8.59
C ASP A 336 -17.56 18.54 -8.37
N GLU A 337 -16.32 18.97 -8.62
CA GLU A 337 -15.86 20.36 -8.56
C GLU A 337 -15.36 20.82 -9.94
N PRO A 338 -15.58 22.07 -10.37
CA PRO A 338 -15.06 22.57 -11.65
C PRO A 338 -13.53 22.61 -11.67
N PHE A 339 -12.90 22.08 -12.72
CA PHE A 339 -11.46 22.21 -12.94
C PHE A 339 -11.06 22.27 -14.41
N ASP A 340 -9.81 22.66 -14.62
CA ASP A 340 -9.12 22.67 -15.91
C ASP A 340 -7.66 22.24 -15.71
N LEU A 341 -7.25 21.18 -16.39
CA LEU A 341 -5.88 20.66 -16.35
C LEU A 341 -4.91 21.48 -17.22
N GLY A 342 -5.40 22.50 -17.94
CA GLY A 342 -4.63 23.31 -18.88
C GLY A 342 -4.17 22.54 -20.11
N ARG A 343 -4.79 21.38 -20.39
CA ARG A 343 -4.47 20.49 -21.50
C ARG A 343 -5.65 19.61 -21.86
N HIS A 344 -5.62 19.06 -23.07
CA HIS A 344 -6.64 18.13 -23.56
C HIS A 344 -6.04 16.78 -23.93
N PHE A 345 -6.90 15.80 -24.16
CA PHE A 345 -6.55 14.43 -24.50
C PHE A 345 -7.32 13.99 -25.74
N ASP A 346 -6.78 13.05 -26.51
CA ASP A 346 -7.51 12.44 -27.62
C ASP A 346 -8.79 11.77 -27.09
N TRP A 347 -8.67 11.00 -26.01
CA TRP A 347 -9.76 10.27 -25.41
C TRP A 347 -9.86 10.48 -23.90
N VAL A 348 -11.09 10.48 -23.41
CA VAL A 348 -11.40 10.41 -21.98
C VAL A 348 -12.08 9.08 -21.66
N ILE A 349 -11.66 8.42 -20.60
CA ILE A 349 -12.28 7.23 -20.03
C ILE A 349 -12.86 7.61 -18.66
N CYS A 350 -14.09 7.18 -18.37
CA CYS A 350 -14.70 7.30 -17.06
C CYS A 350 -15.68 6.14 -16.86
N LEU A 351 -15.35 5.17 -16.01
CA LEU A 351 -16.07 3.90 -15.91
C LEU A 351 -16.60 3.70 -14.48
N GLU A 352 -17.91 3.49 -14.35
CA GLU A 352 -18.62 3.26 -13.09
C GLU A 352 -18.33 4.35 -12.04
N VAL A 353 -18.47 5.61 -12.44
CA VAL A 353 -18.22 6.79 -11.58
C VAL A 353 -19.45 7.67 -11.44
N MET A 354 -20.19 7.90 -12.52
CA MET A 354 -21.27 8.89 -12.56
C MET A 354 -22.45 8.53 -11.64
N GLU A 355 -22.64 7.25 -11.34
CA GLU A 355 -23.61 6.75 -10.36
C GLU A 355 -23.28 7.14 -8.92
N HIS A 356 -22.02 7.42 -8.61
CA HIS A 356 -21.54 7.84 -7.29
C HIS A 356 -21.56 9.37 -7.12
N ILE A 357 -21.57 10.12 -8.22
CA ILE A 357 -21.63 11.59 -8.19
C ILE A 357 -23.09 12.03 -7.98
N PRO A 358 -23.40 12.86 -6.97
CA PRO A 358 -24.75 13.36 -6.76
C PRO A 358 -25.31 14.06 -8.00
N ALA A 359 -26.60 13.90 -8.27
CA ALA A 359 -27.26 14.51 -9.42
C ALA A 359 -27.09 16.05 -9.51
N SER A 360 -26.86 16.73 -8.38
CA SER A 360 -26.55 18.17 -8.34
C SER A 360 -25.18 18.54 -8.91
N HIS A 361 -24.23 17.61 -8.92
CA HIS A 361 -22.86 17.79 -9.43
C HIS A 361 -22.63 17.14 -10.80
N GLU A 362 -23.61 16.40 -11.32
CA GLU A 362 -23.56 15.71 -12.61
C GLU A 362 -23.17 16.63 -13.77
N ALA A 363 -23.79 17.80 -13.87
CA ALA A 363 -23.49 18.77 -14.92
C ALA A 363 -22.03 19.24 -14.86
N ILE A 364 -21.48 19.42 -13.65
CA ILE A 364 -20.08 19.81 -13.43
C ILE A 364 -19.16 18.67 -13.87
N ALA A 365 -19.45 17.44 -13.46
CA ALA A 365 -18.67 16.26 -13.82
C ALA A 365 -18.62 16.04 -15.34
N LEU A 366 -19.77 16.10 -16.01
CA LEU A 366 -19.83 15.98 -17.48
C LEU A 366 -19.11 17.13 -18.18
N ALA A 367 -19.23 18.37 -17.68
CA ALA A 367 -18.48 19.51 -18.21
C ALA A 367 -16.96 19.32 -18.09
N ASN A 368 -16.50 18.79 -16.95
CA ASN A 368 -15.09 18.46 -16.74
C ASN A 368 -14.62 17.38 -17.72
N LEU A 369 -15.34 16.27 -17.85
CA LEU A 369 -14.97 15.20 -18.79
C LEU A 369 -14.91 15.71 -20.24
N ARG A 370 -15.94 16.43 -20.69
CA ARG A 370 -16.03 17.02 -22.04
C ARG A 370 -14.88 17.99 -22.30
N ARG A 371 -14.57 18.89 -21.36
CA ARG A 371 -13.49 19.88 -21.49
C ARG A 371 -12.16 19.22 -21.86
N HIS A 372 -11.90 18.01 -21.39
CA HIS A 372 -10.61 17.35 -21.57
C HIS A 372 -10.58 16.36 -22.76
N ALA A 373 -11.69 16.12 -23.45
CA ALA A 373 -11.77 15.20 -24.59
C ALA A 373 -11.75 15.94 -25.93
N THR A 374 -10.91 15.52 -26.88
CA THR A 374 -10.86 16.10 -28.24
C THR A 374 -11.48 15.20 -29.31
N ARG A 375 -11.33 13.87 -29.22
CA ARG A 375 -11.92 12.92 -30.19
C ARG A 375 -13.16 12.24 -29.66
N GLY A 376 -13.19 11.91 -28.37
CA GLY A 376 -14.38 11.32 -27.75
C GLY A 376 -14.17 10.84 -26.32
N MET A 377 -15.22 10.24 -25.78
CA MET A 377 -15.28 9.74 -24.41
C MET A 377 -15.83 8.32 -24.37
N VAL A 378 -15.25 7.49 -23.50
CA VAL A 378 -15.75 6.16 -23.14
C VAL A 378 -16.31 6.28 -21.73
N LEU A 379 -17.62 6.14 -21.60
CA LEU A 379 -18.34 6.29 -20.34
C LEU A 379 -19.12 5.02 -20.01
N SER A 380 -19.08 4.58 -18.75
CA SER A 380 -20.08 3.65 -18.20
C SER A 380 -20.77 4.26 -16.99
N TRP A 381 -22.02 3.86 -16.78
CA TRP A 381 -22.89 4.42 -15.74
C TRP A 381 -23.88 3.36 -15.32
N SER A 382 -23.80 2.92 -14.07
CA SER A 382 -24.65 1.85 -13.57
C SER A 382 -26.14 2.22 -13.51
N GLN A 383 -26.97 1.31 -14.02
CA GLN A 383 -28.43 1.33 -13.85
C GLN A 383 -28.89 0.68 -12.54
N HIS A 384 -28.00 -0.07 -11.90
CA HIS A 384 -28.33 -0.85 -10.72
C HIS A 384 -28.14 0.02 -9.49
N GLY A 385 -29.18 0.09 -8.66
CA GLY A 385 -29.03 0.62 -7.31
C GLY A 385 -28.03 -0.23 -6.53
N GLY A 386 -27.11 0.43 -5.83
CA GLY A 386 -26.07 -0.15 -4.99
C GLY A 386 -25.83 0.74 -3.78
N ALA A 387 -25.09 0.25 -2.77
CA ALA A 387 -24.67 1.10 -1.67
C ALA A 387 -23.87 2.28 -2.25
N ASN A 388 -24.31 3.51 -1.95
CA ASN A 388 -23.73 4.77 -2.42
C ASN A 388 -23.91 5.12 -3.92
N HIS A 389 -24.69 4.35 -4.69
CA HIS A 389 -25.08 4.76 -6.05
C HIS A 389 -26.20 5.82 -5.99
N VAL A 390 -25.82 7.05 -5.64
CA VAL A 390 -26.76 8.18 -5.43
C VAL A 390 -27.39 8.71 -6.71
N ASN A 391 -26.88 8.32 -7.88
CA ASN A 391 -27.32 8.79 -9.19
C ASN A 391 -27.37 7.67 -10.25
N ALA A 392 -27.80 6.47 -9.88
CA ALA A 392 -27.97 5.36 -10.83
C ALA A 392 -29.02 5.67 -11.93
N ARG A 393 -28.74 5.28 -13.18
CA ARG A 393 -29.61 5.54 -14.34
C ARG A 393 -29.59 4.43 -15.37
N ASP A 394 -30.74 4.16 -16.00
CA ASP A 394 -30.80 3.27 -17.16
C ASP A 394 -30.07 3.87 -18.37
N TRP A 395 -29.74 3.00 -19.33
CA TRP A 395 -29.02 3.36 -20.56
C TRP A 395 -29.68 4.51 -21.34
N THR A 396 -31.00 4.50 -21.50
CA THR A 396 -31.69 5.51 -22.33
C THR A 396 -31.66 6.87 -21.66
N SER A 397 -31.81 6.91 -20.34
CA SER A 397 -31.76 8.12 -19.54
C SER A 397 -30.34 8.72 -19.49
N SER A 398 -29.32 7.89 -19.25
CA SER A 398 -27.92 8.35 -19.24
C SER A 398 -27.47 8.81 -20.63
N GLN A 399 -27.82 8.08 -21.69
CA GLN A 399 -27.52 8.47 -23.07
C GLN A 399 -28.06 9.87 -23.41
N LYS A 400 -29.34 10.14 -23.10
CA LYS A 400 -29.96 11.46 -23.35
C LYS A 400 -29.22 12.59 -22.66
N VAL A 401 -28.78 12.37 -21.42
CA VAL A 401 -28.06 13.39 -20.64
C VAL A 401 -26.70 13.69 -21.25
N VAL A 402 -25.96 12.66 -21.65
CA VAL A 402 -24.65 12.81 -22.31
C VAL A 402 -24.81 13.48 -23.69
N GLU A 403 -25.80 13.07 -24.48
CA GLU A 403 -26.05 13.61 -25.82
C GLU A 403 -26.62 15.02 -25.82
N ALA A 404 -27.43 15.41 -24.82
CA ALA A 404 -27.96 16.77 -24.72
C ALA A 404 -26.84 17.83 -24.65
N TRP A 405 -25.67 17.44 -24.14
CA TRP A 405 -24.48 18.28 -24.04
C TRP A 405 -23.61 18.29 -25.30
N VAL A 406 -23.97 17.51 -26.33
CA VAL A 406 -23.28 17.53 -27.64
C VAL A 406 -23.77 18.71 -28.51
N CYS A 407 -24.89 19.35 -28.16
CA CYS A 407 -25.55 20.37 -28.97
C CYS A 407 -25.24 21.84 -28.60
N ASP A 408 -24.39 22.08 -27.59
CA ASP A 408 -23.82 23.39 -27.24
C ASP A 408 -22.29 23.38 -27.44
#